data_AF-A0A2A5B8M8-F1
#
_entry.id   AF-A0A2A5B8M8-F1
#
_cell.length_a   1.000
_cell.length_b   1.000
_cell.length_c   1.000
_cell.angle_alpha   90.00
_cell.angle_beta   90.00
_cell.angle_gamma   90.00
#
_symmetry.space_group_name_H-M   'P 1'
#
loop_
_entity.id
_entity.type
_entity.pdbx_description
1 polymer ?
#
loop_
_entity_poly.entity_id
_entity_poly.type
_entity_poly.pdbx_seq_one_letter_code
_entity_poly.pdbx_strand_id
1 'polypeptide(L)'
;MSSRIQIIKGDERLEIIVKAFYDDTKQKILLAWIVLFSLCGLAILSQFFQDYDAGTKVFFGIYVAFWFFFEFKVIYAYRWRKYGEEKIIVENSQFSLIKTIGSRGVTQRFNIDEIKKIDFYKDANGGFVKSMNTSYWNINKYHLVLTLDKSIIPFAIDIETKEAKRILNELRSFK
;
A
#
# COMPACT_ATOMS: atom_id res chain seq x y z
N MET A 1 -6.55 -21.82 4.48
CA MET A 1 -7.02 -20.43 4.51
C MET A 1 -7.03 -19.93 5.95
N SER A 2 -5.87 -19.49 6.45
CA SER A 2 -5.74 -18.90 7.78
C SER A 2 -6.21 -17.44 7.71
N SER A 3 -7.10 -17.03 8.60
CA SER A 3 -7.74 -15.70 8.59
C SER A 3 -6.70 -14.57 8.58
N ARG A 4 -6.51 -13.97 7.39
CA ARG A 4 -5.64 -12.80 7.15
C ARG A 4 -6.04 -11.58 8.00
N ILE A 5 -7.30 -11.56 8.41
CA ILE A 5 -7.88 -10.52 9.24
C ILE A 5 -8.09 -11.09 10.64
N GLN A 6 -7.54 -10.41 11.65
CA GLN A 6 -7.78 -10.69 13.06
C GLN A 6 -8.50 -9.49 13.66
N ILE A 7 -9.58 -9.75 14.38
CA ILE A 7 -10.36 -8.72 15.08
C ILE A 7 -10.26 -9.07 16.56
N ILE A 8 -9.63 -8.19 17.32
CA ILE A 8 -9.43 -8.30 18.76
C ILE A 8 -10.31 -7.22 19.38
N LYS A 9 -11.28 -7.65 20.19
CA LYS A 9 -12.18 -6.76 20.94
C LYS A 9 -11.85 -6.86 22.41
N GLY A 10 -11.53 -5.73 23.03
CA GLY A 10 -11.55 -5.51 24.46
C GLY A 10 -12.69 -4.55 24.84
N ASP A 11 -12.87 -4.31 26.13
CA ASP A 11 -13.97 -3.50 26.65
C ASP A 11 -13.91 -2.03 26.17
N GLU A 12 -12.70 -1.47 26.04
CA GLU A 12 -12.47 -0.07 25.61
C GLU A 12 -11.56 0.05 24.37
N ARG A 13 -11.21 -1.08 23.75
CA ARG A 13 -10.31 -1.13 22.60
C ARG A 13 -10.78 -2.10 21.52
N LEU A 14 -10.86 -1.62 20.29
CA LEU A 14 -11.05 -2.42 19.09
C LEU A 14 -9.76 -2.40 18.26
N GLU A 15 -9.15 -3.56 18.03
CA GLU A 15 -7.98 -3.71 17.15
C GLU A 15 -8.29 -4.66 16.00
N ILE A 16 -8.13 -4.17 14.78
CA ILE A 16 -8.31 -4.94 13.55
C ILE A 16 -6.96 -5.00 12.85
N ILE A 17 -6.43 -6.21 12.72
CA ILE A 17 -5.17 -6.50 12.06
C ILE A 17 -5.47 -7.10 10.69
N VAL A 18 -4.96 -6.47 9.63
CA VAL A 18 -5.07 -6.91 8.24
C VAL A 18 -3.66 -7.20 7.72
N LYS A 19 -3.32 -8.48 7.56
CA LYS A 19 -2.05 -8.87 6.92
C LYS A 19 -2.12 -8.61 5.41
N ALA A 20 -1.00 -8.27 4.80
CA ALA A 20 -0.94 -8.05 3.36
C ALA A 20 -1.34 -9.32 2.57
N PHE A 21 -1.97 -9.13 1.42
CA PHE A 21 -2.25 -10.24 0.50
C PHE A 21 -0.93 -10.80 -0.06
N TYR A 22 -0.71 -12.09 0.17
CA TYR A 22 0.48 -12.82 -0.25
C TYR A 22 0.08 -14.00 -1.13
N ASP A 23 0.76 -14.16 -2.25
CA ASP A 23 0.57 -15.24 -3.23
C ASP A 23 1.98 -15.67 -3.64
N ASP A 24 2.38 -16.87 -3.24
CA ASP A 24 3.76 -17.36 -3.38
C ASP A 24 4.22 -17.38 -4.84
N THR A 25 3.35 -17.80 -5.75
CA THR A 25 3.63 -17.84 -7.19
C THR A 25 3.81 -16.43 -7.74
N LYS A 26 2.87 -15.52 -7.46
CA LYS A 26 2.99 -14.12 -7.92
C LYS A 26 4.19 -13.42 -7.32
N GLN A 27 4.54 -13.74 -6.07
CA GLN A 27 5.72 -13.18 -5.41
C GLN A 27 7.02 -13.66 -6.08
N LYS A 28 7.13 -14.94 -6.45
CA LYS A 28 8.28 -15.47 -7.18
C LYS A 28 8.42 -14.86 -8.57
N ILE A 29 7.31 -14.73 -9.30
CA ILE A 29 7.29 -14.06 -10.61
C ILE A 29 7.69 -12.59 -10.47
N LEU A 30 7.17 -11.89 -9.45
CA LEU A 30 7.52 -10.51 -9.18
C LEU A 30 9.02 -10.36 -8.84
N LEU A 31 9.60 -11.30 -8.09
CA LEU A 31 11.04 -11.30 -7.81
C LEU A 31 11.87 -11.45 -9.08
N ALA A 32 11.52 -12.42 -9.94
CA ALA A 32 12.20 -12.62 -11.22
C ALA A 32 12.10 -11.36 -12.10
N TRP A 33 10.92 -10.74 -12.13
CA TRP A 33 10.70 -9.49 -12.83
C TRP A 33 11.58 -8.36 -12.28
N ILE A 34 11.67 -8.19 -10.95
CA ILE A 34 12.54 -7.18 -10.31
C ILE A 34 13.99 -7.41 -10.70
N VAL A 35 14.49 -8.65 -10.62
CA VAL A 35 15.88 -8.97 -10.99
C VAL A 35 16.18 -8.60 -12.44
N LEU A 36 15.30 -8.99 -13.37
CA LEU A 36 15.46 -8.63 -14.78
C LEU A 36 15.39 -7.11 -14.99
N PHE A 37 14.48 -6.43 -14.29
CA PHE A 37 14.33 -4.97 -14.35
C PHE A 37 15.58 -4.23 -13.81
N SER A 38 16.18 -4.72 -12.72
CA SER A 38 17.44 -4.21 -12.17
C SER A 38 18.60 -4.42 -13.14
N LEU A 39 18.70 -5.60 -13.78
CA LEU A 39 19.74 -5.89 -14.76
C LEU A 39 19.66 -4.95 -15.97
N CYS A 40 18.46 -4.67 -16.47
CA CYS A 40 18.25 -3.66 -17.49
C CYS A 40 18.69 -2.26 -17.02
N GLY A 41 18.35 -1.89 -15.78
CA GLY A 41 18.79 -0.64 -15.17
C GLY A 41 20.32 -0.52 -15.13
N LEU A 42 21.03 -1.60 -14.77
CA LEU A 42 22.49 -1.65 -14.79
C LEU A 42 23.08 -1.48 -16.21
N ALA A 43 22.45 -2.08 -17.22
CA ALA A 43 22.87 -1.91 -18.62
C ALA A 43 22.66 -0.48 -19.15
N ILE A 44 21.68 0.25 -18.62
CA ILE A 44 21.48 1.67 -18.91
C ILE A 44 22.53 2.51 -18.17
N LEU A 45 22.82 2.20 -16.91
CA LEU A 45 23.88 2.86 -16.14
C LEU A 45 25.25 2.70 -16.79
N SER A 46 25.52 1.56 -17.43
CA SER A 46 26.80 1.35 -18.12
C SER A 46 27.00 2.31 -19.30
N GLN A 47 25.92 2.88 -19.86
CA GLN A 47 26.00 3.87 -20.94
C GLN A 47 26.67 5.18 -20.50
N PHE A 48 26.71 5.47 -19.19
CA PHE A 48 27.42 6.66 -18.69
C PHE A 48 28.94 6.60 -18.85
N PHE A 49 29.50 5.40 -18.99
CA PHE A 49 30.94 5.20 -19.20
C PHE A 49 31.37 5.29 -20.66
N GLN A 50 30.42 5.50 -21.58
CA GLN A 50 30.69 5.72 -22.99
C GLN A 50 30.90 7.21 -23.29
N ASP A 51 31.58 7.50 -24.39
CA ASP A 51 31.88 8.85 -24.85
C ASP A 51 30.69 9.48 -25.58
N TYR A 52 29.65 9.78 -24.82
CA TYR A 52 28.50 10.57 -25.29
C TYR A 52 28.67 12.06 -25.03
N ASP A 53 27.96 12.86 -25.84
CA ASP A 53 27.84 14.30 -25.62
C ASP A 53 27.09 14.61 -24.30
N ALA A 54 27.24 15.85 -23.83
CA ALA A 54 26.66 16.29 -22.56
C ALA A 54 25.11 16.19 -22.53
N GLY A 55 24.44 16.48 -23.65
CA GLY A 55 22.98 16.39 -23.75
C GLY A 55 22.48 14.95 -23.60
N THR A 56 23.14 14.00 -24.27
CA THR A 56 22.82 12.57 -24.15
C THR A 56 23.07 12.05 -22.73
N LYS A 57 24.14 12.48 -22.05
CA LYS A 57 24.39 12.12 -20.64
C LYS A 57 23.32 12.66 -19.69
N VAL A 58 22.84 13.88 -19.90
CA VAL A 58 21.72 14.45 -19.12
C VAL A 58 20.43 13.66 -19.35
N PHE A 59 20.13 13.28 -20.60
CA PHE A 59 18.99 12.43 -20.92
C PHE A 59 19.02 11.10 -20.14
N PHE A 60 20.17 10.40 -20.17
CA PHE A 60 20.32 9.17 -19.40
C PHE A 60 20.19 9.42 -17.89
N GLY A 61 20.63 10.57 -17.38
CA GLY A 61 20.49 10.97 -15.98
C GLY A 61 19.03 11.01 -15.54
N ILE A 62 18.22 11.73 -16.31
CA ILE A 62 16.77 11.84 -16.07
C ILE A 62 16.12 10.47 -16.20
N TYR A 63 16.46 9.72 -17.25
CA TYR A 63 15.89 8.40 -17.52
C TYR A 63 16.15 7.42 -16.37
N VAL A 64 17.39 7.35 -15.88
CA VAL A 64 17.78 6.51 -14.74
C VAL A 64 17.07 6.93 -13.46
N ALA A 65 16.90 8.23 -13.22
CA ALA A 65 16.13 8.70 -12.06
C ALA A 65 14.68 8.20 -12.09
N PHE A 66 14.03 8.27 -13.27
CA PHE A 66 12.70 7.69 -13.47
C PHE A 66 12.71 6.16 -13.29
N TRP A 67 13.71 5.47 -13.85
CA TRP A 67 13.85 4.01 -13.73
C TRP A 67 13.94 3.57 -12.27
N PHE A 68 14.83 4.20 -11.49
CA PHE A 68 15.00 3.92 -10.07
C PHE A 68 13.75 4.23 -9.25
N PHE A 69 12.99 5.28 -9.59
CA PHE A 69 11.72 5.55 -8.94
C PHE A 69 10.74 4.38 -9.09
N PHE A 70 10.60 3.83 -10.30
CA PHE A 70 9.75 2.67 -10.53
C PHE A 70 10.29 1.41 -9.85
N GLU A 71 11.60 1.17 -9.93
CA GLU A 71 12.25 0.05 -9.24
C GLU A 71 11.98 0.08 -7.72
N PHE A 72 12.15 1.25 -7.11
CA PHE A 72 11.83 1.47 -5.70
C PHE A 72 10.37 1.17 -5.39
N LYS A 73 9.42 1.64 -6.21
CA LYS A 73 7.98 1.36 -6.04
C LYS A 73 7.67 -0.13 -6.07
N VAL A 74 8.27 -0.87 -7.01
CA VAL A 74 8.04 -2.31 -7.15
C VAL A 74 8.68 -3.09 -6.01
N ILE A 75 9.90 -2.74 -5.58
CA ILE A 75 10.56 -3.34 -4.42
C ILE A 75 9.76 -3.07 -3.14
N TYR A 76 9.23 -1.86 -2.98
CA TYR A 76 8.36 -1.50 -1.86
C TYR A 76 7.09 -2.38 -1.85
N ALA A 77 6.45 -2.58 -3.00
CA ALA A 77 5.35 -3.53 -3.17
C ALA A 77 5.74 -4.96 -2.78
N TYR A 78 6.85 -5.47 -3.31
CA TYR A 78 7.36 -6.80 -2.97
C TYR A 78 7.54 -6.99 -1.45
N ARG A 79 8.13 -5.98 -0.77
CA ARG A 79 8.33 -6.02 0.69
C ARG A 79 7.01 -5.97 1.46
N TRP A 80 6.07 -5.13 1.04
CA TRP A 80 4.73 -5.07 1.63
C TRP A 80 3.99 -6.40 1.48
N ARG A 81 4.04 -7.04 0.30
CA ARG A 81 3.40 -8.34 0.09
C ARG A 81 3.90 -9.40 1.07
N LYS A 82 5.20 -9.38 1.39
CA LYS A 82 5.85 -10.40 2.25
C LYS A 82 5.73 -10.12 3.75
N TYR A 83 5.84 -8.86 4.17
CA TYR A 83 5.94 -8.48 5.59
C TYR A 83 4.98 -7.35 6.00
N GLY A 84 4.09 -6.95 5.10
CA GLY A 84 3.16 -5.86 5.30
C GLY A 84 2.00 -6.23 6.20
N GLU A 85 1.66 -5.32 7.09
CA GLU A 85 0.53 -5.44 8.00
C GLU A 85 -0.06 -4.06 8.24
N GLU A 86 -1.37 -3.97 8.14
CA GLU A 86 -2.15 -2.78 8.47
C GLU A 86 -2.96 -3.05 9.74
N LYS A 87 -2.81 -2.20 10.76
CA LYS A 87 -3.58 -2.26 12.00
C LYS A 87 -4.46 -1.04 12.10
N ILE A 88 -5.71 -1.28 12.45
CA ILE A 88 -6.72 -0.26 12.71
C ILE A 88 -7.08 -0.40 14.18
N ILE A 89 -6.74 0.60 14.99
CA ILE A 89 -6.97 0.58 16.43
C ILE A 89 -7.90 1.74 16.78
N VAL A 90 -8.95 1.44 17.55
CA VAL A 90 -9.86 2.43 18.12
C VAL A 90 -9.84 2.25 19.63
N GLU A 91 -9.40 3.28 20.36
CA GLU A 91 -9.23 3.27 21.82
C GLU A 91 -9.28 4.71 22.34
N ASN A 92 -9.94 4.94 23.48
CA ASN A 92 -9.93 6.24 24.20
C ASN A 92 -10.20 7.47 23.30
N SER A 93 -11.24 7.40 22.46
CA SER A 93 -11.59 8.44 21.47
C SER A 93 -10.54 8.71 20.39
N GLN A 94 -9.54 7.83 20.22
CA GLN A 94 -8.54 7.92 19.16
C GLN A 94 -8.71 6.80 18.14
N PHE A 95 -8.54 7.16 16.87
CA PHE A 95 -8.48 6.24 15.73
C PHE A 95 -7.05 6.22 15.18
N SER A 96 -6.38 5.09 15.29
CA SER A 96 -5.01 4.89 14.83
C SER A 96 -4.95 3.96 13.63
N LEU A 97 -4.39 4.44 12.53
CA LEU A 97 -4.03 3.64 11.36
C LEU A 97 -2.52 3.42 11.34
N ILE A 98 -2.12 2.17 11.54
CA ILE A 98 -0.71 1.77 11.57
C ILE A 98 -0.44 0.91 10.34
N LYS A 99 0.47 1.35 9.47
CA LYS A 99 0.97 0.54 8.36
C LYS A 99 2.40 0.15 8.65
N THR A 100 2.68 -1.14 8.73
CA THR A 100 4.00 -1.70 9.05
C THR A 100 4.50 -2.60 7.93
N ILE A 101 5.81 -2.61 7.70
CA ILE A 101 6.52 -3.57 6.85
C ILE A 101 7.63 -4.17 7.73
N GLY A 102 7.40 -5.38 8.22
CA GLY A 102 8.27 -5.97 9.26
C GLY A 102 8.17 -5.17 10.55
N SER A 103 9.31 -4.63 11.04
CA SER A 103 9.38 -3.85 12.29
C SER A 103 9.29 -2.33 12.11
N ARG A 104 9.23 -1.83 10.88
CA ARG A 104 9.17 -0.39 10.58
C ARG A 104 7.79 -0.03 10.04
N GLY A 105 7.23 1.09 10.47
CA GLY A 105 5.92 1.52 10.00
C GLY A 105 5.63 2.98 10.26
N VAL A 106 4.52 3.43 9.68
CA VAL A 106 3.97 4.77 9.87
C VAL A 106 2.67 4.63 10.64
N THR A 107 2.58 5.34 11.76
CA THR A 107 1.38 5.44 12.59
C THR A 107 0.74 6.79 12.33
N GLN A 108 -0.50 6.79 11.88
CA GLN A 108 -1.32 7.98 11.74
C GLN A 108 -2.41 7.91 12.80
N ARG A 109 -2.51 8.94 13.65
CA ARG A 109 -3.50 9.02 14.72
C ARG A 109 -4.46 10.15 14.43
N PHE A 110 -5.75 9.91 14.62
CA PHE A 110 -6.83 10.84 14.40
C PHE A 110 -7.74 10.86 15.61
N ASN A 111 -8.29 12.02 15.94
CA ASN A 111 -9.31 12.10 16.97
C ASN A 111 -10.67 11.68 16.37
N ILE A 112 -11.48 10.91 17.09
CA ILE A 112 -12.77 10.41 16.55
C ILE A 112 -13.71 11.57 16.21
N ASP A 113 -13.59 12.70 16.92
CA ASP A 113 -14.38 13.92 16.68
C ASP A 113 -14.10 14.55 15.31
N GLU A 114 -12.91 14.36 14.76
CA GLU A 114 -12.53 14.86 13.42
C GLU A 114 -13.06 13.97 12.28
N ILE A 115 -13.55 12.77 12.63
CA ILE A 115 -14.03 11.77 11.68
C ILE A 115 -15.48 12.06 11.31
N LYS A 116 -15.66 12.72 10.16
CA LYS A 116 -16.99 12.95 9.56
C LYS A 116 -17.65 11.65 9.13
N LYS A 117 -16.92 10.79 8.42
CA LYS A 117 -17.49 9.58 7.81
C LYS A 117 -16.44 8.52 7.51
N ILE A 118 -16.85 7.25 7.65
CA ILE A 118 -16.15 6.09 7.12
C ILE A 118 -17.07 5.43 6.07
N ASP A 119 -16.57 5.26 4.85
CA ASP A 119 -17.33 4.66 3.74
C ASP A 119 -16.43 3.77 2.86
N PHE A 120 -17.01 3.13 1.86
CA PHE A 120 -16.27 2.41 0.84
C PHE A 120 -15.48 3.36 -0.04
N TYR A 121 -14.25 2.95 -0.40
CA TYR A 121 -13.45 3.65 -1.38
C TYR A 121 -14.14 3.56 -2.74
N LYS A 122 -14.62 4.70 -3.24
CA LYS A 122 -15.15 4.83 -4.60
C LYS A 122 -13.97 5.14 -5.52
N ASP A 123 -13.61 4.17 -6.33
CA ASP A 123 -12.60 4.35 -7.36
C ASP A 123 -13.15 5.32 -8.41
N ALA A 124 -12.75 6.59 -8.33
CA ALA A 124 -13.22 7.65 -9.23
C ALA A 124 -12.53 7.58 -10.61
N ASN A 125 -11.56 6.68 -10.78
CA ASN A 125 -10.69 6.63 -11.95
C ASN A 125 -11.15 5.55 -12.94
N GLY A 126 -11.01 5.84 -14.24
CA GLY A 126 -11.39 4.93 -15.34
C GLY A 126 -10.61 3.60 -15.37
N GLY A 127 -10.95 2.74 -16.32
CA GLY A 127 -10.50 1.33 -16.36
C GLY A 127 -8.98 1.08 -16.33
N PHE A 128 -8.18 1.97 -16.92
CA PHE A 128 -6.71 1.84 -16.94
C PHE A 128 -6.08 2.01 -15.55
N VAL A 129 -6.45 3.09 -14.84
CA VAL A 129 -5.95 3.36 -13.48
C VAL A 129 -6.39 2.28 -12.51
N LYS A 130 -7.64 1.80 -12.67
CA LYS A 130 -8.16 0.66 -11.91
C LYS A 130 -7.32 -0.60 -12.11
N SER A 131 -6.94 -0.92 -13.35
CA SER A 131 -6.06 -2.07 -13.67
C SER A 131 -4.67 -1.92 -13.03
N MET A 132 -4.13 -0.71 -13.03
CA MET A 132 -2.83 -0.43 -12.40
C MET A 132 -2.89 -0.57 -10.88
N ASN A 133 -3.98 -0.15 -10.24
CA ASN A 133 -4.16 -0.25 -8.78
C ASN A 133 -4.44 -1.68 -8.30
N THR A 134 -5.00 -2.54 -9.15
CA THR A 134 -5.26 -3.95 -8.83
C THR A 134 -4.08 -4.88 -9.14
N SER A 135 -3.04 -4.36 -9.78
CA SER A 135 -1.83 -5.13 -10.12
C SER A 135 -1.04 -5.54 -8.88
N TYR A 136 -0.45 -6.73 -8.90
CA TYR A 136 0.26 -7.30 -7.74
C TYR A 136 1.48 -6.47 -7.28
N TRP A 137 2.11 -5.78 -8.23
CA TRP A 137 3.25 -4.89 -8.01
C TRP A 137 2.86 -3.49 -7.46
N ASN A 138 1.58 -3.26 -7.17
CA ASN A 138 1.07 -2.01 -6.61
C ASN A 138 0.34 -2.28 -5.27
N ILE A 139 0.36 -1.30 -4.36
CA ILE A 139 -0.26 -1.35 -3.02
C ILE A 139 -1.31 -0.25 -2.88
N ASN A 140 -2.15 -0.07 -3.89
CA ASN A 140 -3.17 0.99 -3.91
C ASN A 140 -4.61 0.45 -4.01
N LYS A 141 -4.80 -0.83 -3.70
CA LYS A 141 -6.11 -1.47 -3.69
C LYS A 141 -6.81 -1.25 -2.35
N TYR A 142 -7.18 -0.01 -2.08
CA TYR A 142 -7.91 0.39 -0.88
C TYR A 142 -9.41 0.08 -1.00
N HIS A 143 -10.02 -0.33 0.10
CA HIS A 143 -11.44 -0.67 0.12
C HIS A 143 -12.28 0.26 1.01
N LEU A 144 -11.67 0.91 1.99
CA LEU A 144 -12.33 1.84 2.89
C LEU A 144 -11.64 3.20 2.86
N VAL A 145 -12.41 4.23 3.19
CA VAL A 145 -11.94 5.60 3.24
C VAL A 145 -12.44 6.31 4.48
N LEU A 146 -11.52 7.00 5.14
CA LEU A 146 -11.77 7.87 6.28
C LEU A 146 -11.84 9.32 5.77
N THR A 147 -12.99 9.96 5.91
CA THR A 147 -13.18 11.37 5.55
C THR A 147 -13.06 12.22 6.81
N LEU A 148 -12.02 13.06 6.82
CA LEU A 148 -11.78 14.11 7.82
C LEU A 148 -12.23 15.46 7.24
N ASP A 149 -12.22 16.51 8.06
CA ASP A 149 -12.58 17.87 7.64
C ASP A 149 -11.77 18.39 6.45
N LYS A 150 -10.47 18.07 6.41
CA LYS A 150 -9.51 18.62 5.45
C LYS A 150 -8.84 17.57 4.56
N SER A 151 -9.07 16.28 4.81
CA SER A 151 -8.35 15.21 4.13
C SER A 151 -9.13 13.92 4.04
N ILE A 152 -8.81 13.13 3.02
CA ILE A 152 -9.40 11.82 2.75
C ILE A 152 -8.29 10.79 2.86
N ILE A 153 -8.45 9.81 3.74
CA ILE A 153 -7.40 8.83 4.05
C ILE A 153 -7.89 7.43 3.67
N PRO A 154 -7.36 6.83 2.59
CA PRO A 154 -7.73 5.49 2.17
C PRO A 154 -6.98 4.42 3.00
N PHE A 155 -7.69 3.35 3.36
CA PHE A 155 -7.16 2.25 4.17
C PHE A 155 -7.86 0.93 3.80
N ALA A 156 -7.54 -0.13 4.52
CA ALA A 156 -8.06 -1.48 4.27
C ALA A 156 -7.57 -2.03 2.93
N ILE A 157 -6.26 -2.31 2.88
CA ILE A 157 -5.55 -2.72 1.66
C ILE A 157 -5.86 -4.18 1.30
N ASP A 158 -6.20 -4.44 0.04
CA ASP A 158 -6.36 -5.77 -0.57
C ASP A 158 -7.35 -6.72 0.14
N ILE A 159 -8.34 -6.18 0.85
CA ILE A 159 -9.40 -6.97 1.49
C ILE A 159 -10.57 -7.25 0.55
N GLU A 160 -11.34 -8.30 0.83
CA GLU A 160 -12.57 -8.55 0.06
C GLU A 160 -13.70 -7.60 0.46
N THR A 161 -14.64 -7.34 -0.45
CA THR A 161 -15.81 -6.49 -0.15
C THR A 161 -16.64 -6.99 1.04
N LYS A 162 -16.71 -8.32 1.24
CA LYS A 162 -17.37 -8.94 2.41
C LYS A 162 -16.63 -8.60 3.71
N GLU A 163 -15.31 -8.71 3.70
CA GLU A 163 -14.45 -8.36 4.83
C GLU A 163 -14.51 -6.86 5.14
N ALA A 164 -14.51 -6.02 4.11
CA ALA A 164 -14.63 -4.56 4.24
C ALA A 164 -15.98 -4.16 4.88
N LYS A 165 -17.09 -4.80 4.47
CA LYS A 165 -18.40 -4.62 5.12
C LYS A 165 -18.35 -5.02 6.60
N ARG A 166 -17.71 -6.14 6.93
CA ARG A 166 -17.56 -6.60 8.31
C ARG A 166 -16.78 -5.58 9.14
N ILE A 167 -15.61 -5.14 8.67
CA ILE A 167 -14.81 -4.10 9.33
C ILE A 167 -15.61 -2.81 9.53
N LEU A 168 -16.33 -2.36 8.51
CA LEU A 168 -17.14 -1.15 8.59
C LEU A 168 -18.25 -1.25 9.64
N ASN A 169 -18.91 -2.40 9.74
CA ASN A 169 -19.95 -2.62 10.74
C ASN A 169 -19.37 -2.64 12.16
N GLU A 170 -18.21 -3.27 12.36
CA GLU A 170 -17.52 -3.31 13.66
C GLU A 170 -17.08 -1.91 14.10
N LEU A 171 -16.52 -1.11 13.18
CA LEU A 171 -16.15 0.28 13.46
C LEU A 171 -17.35 1.17 13.80
N ARG A 172 -18.52 0.92 13.18
CA ARG A 172 -19.75 1.66 13.49
C ARG A 172 -20.41 1.22 14.80
N SER A 173 -20.26 -0.05 15.18
CA SER A 173 -20.80 -0.57 16.44
C SER A 173 -20.00 -0.11 17.66
N PHE A 174 -18.75 0.30 17.46
CA PHE A 174 -17.83 0.71 18.51
C PHE A 174 -17.75 2.24 18.68
N LYS A 175 -18.28 3.01 17.72
CA LYS A 175 -18.47 4.47 17.82
C LYS A 175 -19.81 4.77 18.48
#